data_AF-A0A835MJJ8-F1
#
_entry.id   AF-A0A835MJJ8-F1
#
_cell.length_a   1.000
_cell.length_b   1.000
_cell.length_c   1.000
_cell.angle_alpha   90.00
_cell.angle_beta   90.00
_cell.angle_gamma   90.00
#
_symmetry.space_group_name_H-M   'P 1'
#
loop_
_entity.id
_entity.type
_entity.pdbx_description
1 polymer ?
#
loop_
_entity_poly.entity_id
_entity_poly.type
_entity_poly.pdbx_seq_one_letter_code
_entity_poly.pdbx_strand_id
1 'polypeptide(L)'
;MALRKKLWENLVEDFSKTYFMHSRFYSSKVDFKKLRPMVLKRIQNRAKDYPVKGMVPVAREVLEKRRVLIQGVSTLMQVFPVLACKFCPDVYIGEKGHLIQTCYGYKRCGRKRVHEWIPGGLNDILVPVETFRLENMFQDVIKHDQRFDFDRVPAVLELCRQAGANIDDENLHPGMLNSDQGIGHIDGGGPFSPSHLMNIAKEVLDAWEKLRSGVQRLLLVYPSKVCKHCSEVHIGPSGHKARLCGVFKFESWHGKHFWKKAEVDDLVPPKIVWWRRPQDPPVLVNEGRDFYGHAPAVVDLCTKTGIIVPTKYSCMMKIQGLSAPVSR
;
A
#
# COMPACT_ATOMS: atom_id res chain seq x y z
N MET A 1 41.58 9.90 -55.32
CA MET A 1 40.34 10.14 -54.57
C MET A 1 40.61 10.16 -53.06
N ALA A 2 41.11 11.28 -52.53
CA ALA A 2 41.42 11.38 -51.10
C ALA A 2 41.51 12.85 -50.68
N LEU A 3 40.35 13.53 -50.60
CA LEU A 3 40.25 14.90 -50.08
C LEU A 3 38.82 15.19 -49.62
N ARG A 4 38.29 14.31 -48.76
CA ARG A 4 37.02 14.55 -48.04
C ARG A 4 36.96 13.92 -46.64
N LYS A 5 38.11 13.54 -46.06
CA LYS A 5 38.17 12.85 -44.76
C LYS A 5 38.90 13.61 -43.65
N LYS A 6 39.34 14.85 -43.88
CA LYS A 6 40.19 15.61 -42.94
C LYS A 6 39.53 16.82 -42.26
N LEU A 7 38.21 16.98 -42.40
CA LEU A 7 37.46 18.10 -41.79
C LEU A 7 36.38 17.67 -40.79
N TRP A 8 36.19 16.37 -40.55
CA TRP A 8 35.23 15.88 -39.54
C TRP A 8 35.88 15.30 -38.27
N GLU A 9 37.20 15.06 -38.30
CA GLU A 9 37.93 14.53 -37.13
C GLU A 9 38.18 15.62 -36.06
N ASN A 10 38.10 16.91 -36.41
CA ASN A 10 38.36 18.01 -35.48
C ASN A 10 37.10 18.59 -34.81
N LEU A 11 35.90 18.07 -35.11
CA LEU A 11 34.65 18.48 -34.43
C LEU A 11 34.12 17.42 -33.45
N VAL A 12 34.67 16.20 -33.48
CA VAL A 12 34.32 15.10 -32.56
C VAL A 12 35.26 15.05 -31.34
N GLU A 13 36.40 15.73 -31.40
CA GLU A 13 37.35 15.83 -30.28
C GLU A 13 36.99 16.86 -29.19
N ASP A 14 36.07 17.80 -29.48
CA ASP A 14 35.68 18.86 -28.53
C ASP A 14 34.30 18.68 -27.88
N PHE A 15 33.48 17.72 -28.35
CA PHE A 15 32.20 17.38 -27.70
C PHE A 15 32.25 16.09 -26.87
N SER A 16 33.31 15.30 -27.01
CA SER A 16 33.50 14.05 -26.25
C SER A 16 34.20 14.24 -24.90
N LYS A 17 34.64 15.46 -24.58
CA LYS A 17 35.39 15.79 -23.34
C LYS A 17 34.56 16.26 -22.15
N THR A 18 33.22 16.35 -22.21
CA THR A 18 32.47 17.07 -21.15
C THR A 18 31.48 16.27 -20.29
N TYR A 19 31.17 15.00 -20.55
CA TYR A 19 30.21 14.28 -19.66
C TYR A 19 30.52 12.80 -19.35
N PHE A 20 31.72 12.30 -19.64
CA PHE A 20 32.25 11.07 -19.03
C PHE A 20 33.14 11.41 -17.82
N MET A 21 32.55 12.12 -16.84
CA MET A 21 33.13 12.22 -15.51
C MET A 21 33.09 10.82 -14.89
N HIS A 22 34.23 10.16 -14.99
CA HIS A 22 34.61 8.98 -14.24
C HIS A 22 34.14 9.14 -12.79
N SER A 23 33.17 8.33 -12.37
CA SER A 23 33.00 8.03 -10.96
C SER A 23 34.25 7.29 -10.51
N ARG A 24 35.28 8.05 -10.13
CA ARG A 24 36.44 7.53 -9.41
C ARG A 24 35.88 6.98 -8.11
N PHE A 25 35.71 5.67 -8.01
CA PHE A 25 35.52 5.00 -6.74
C PHE A 25 36.78 5.24 -5.92
N TYR A 26 36.76 6.29 -5.10
CA TYR A 26 37.72 6.47 -4.02
C TYR A 26 37.51 5.28 -3.08
N SER A 27 38.30 4.22 -3.25
CA SER A 27 38.46 3.17 -2.23
C SER A 27 39.18 3.83 -1.05
N SER A 28 38.41 4.57 -0.25
CA SER A 28 38.90 5.12 1.00
C SER A 28 39.46 3.95 1.81
N LYS A 29 40.74 3.99 2.18
CA LYS A 29 41.39 3.01 3.07
C LYS A 29 40.83 3.13 4.50
N VAL A 30 39.52 3.01 4.62
CA VAL A 30 38.77 3.15 5.86
C VAL A 30 38.84 1.80 6.56
N ASP A 31 39.47 1.78 7.72
CA ASP A 31 39.53 0.60 8.56
C ASP A 31 38.16 0.36 9.21
N PHE A 32 37.35 -0.48 8.58
CA PHE A 32 36.04 -0.86 9.10
C PHE A 32 36.12 -1.52 10.48
N LYS A 33 37.26 -2.12 10.87
CA LYS A 33 37.42 -2.67 12.23
C LYS A 33 37.43 -1.55 13.28
N LYS A 34 37.99 -0.39 12.97
CA LYS A 34 37.98 0.81 13.84
C LYS A 34 36.64 1.54 13.82
N LEU A 35 35.96 1.61 12.67
CA LEU A 35 34.65 2.28 12.59
C LEU A 35 33.49 1.46 13.16
N ARG A 36 33.54 0.13 13.05
CA ARG A 36 32.47 -0.76 13.55
C ARG A 36 32.06 -0.48 15.00
N PRO A 37 32.98 -0.38 15.99
CA PRO A 37 32.60 -0.05 17.35
C PRO A 37 31.99 1.35 17.47
N MET A 38 32.47 2.34 16.72
CA MET A 38 31.89 3.69 16.71
C MET A 38 30.46 3.70 16.14
N VAL A 39 30.21 2.94 15.08
CA VAL A 39 28.89 2.80 14.44
C VAL A 39 27.92 2.10 15.40
N LEU A 40 28.33 0.99 16.02
CA LEU A 40 27.52 0.27 17.00
C LEU A 40 27.17 1.17 18.20
N LYS A 41 28.14 1.91 18.73
CA LYS A 41 27.91 2.89 19.81
C LYS A 41 26.92 3.97 19.38
N ARG A 42 26.98 4.44 18.13
CA ARG A 42 26.03 5.44 17.60
C ARG A 42 24.61 4.87 17.46
N ILE A 43 24.48 3.62 17.02
CA ILE A 43 23.19 2.93 16.93
C ILE A 43 22.60 2.74 18.32
N GLN A 44 23.39 2.24 19.28
CA GLN A 44 22.96 2.09 20.67
C GLN A 44 22.53 3.43 21.28
N ASN A 45 23.28 4.51 21.03
CA ASN A 45 22.91 5.83 21.51
C ASN A 45 21.59 6.31 20.91
N ARG A 46 21.37 6.12 19.60
CA ARG A 46 20.08 6.46 18.96
C ARG A 46 18.94 5.62 19.51
N ALA A 47 19.16 4.34 19.79
CA ALA A 47 18.14 3.44 20.31
C ALA A 47 17.58 3.89 21.66
N LYS A 48 18.36 4.62 22.48
CA LYS A 48 17.91 5.16 23.78
C LYS A 48 16.80 6.19 23.65
N ASP A 49 16.70 6.87 22.51
CA ASP A 49 15.70 7.90 22.26
C ASP A 49 14.35 7.31 21.78
N TYR A 50 14.27 5.98 21.63
CA TYR A 50 13.08 5.27 21.17
C TYR A 50 12.39 4.55 22.33
N PRO A 51 11.05 4.52 22.37
CA PRO A 51 10.15 5.19 21.44
C PRO A 51 10.13 6.72 21.65
N VAL A 52 9.96 7.47 20.54
CA VAL A 52 9.84 8.93 20.59
C VAL A 52 8.50 9.28 21.21
N LYS A 53 8.50 9.73 22.47
CA LYS A 53 7.28 9.99 23.27
C LYS A 53 6.22 10.83 22.54
N GLY A 54 6.63 11.83 21.77
CA GLY A 54 5.73 12.69 21.00
C GLY A 54 4.97 11.97 19.87
N MET A 55 5.42 10.79 19.44
CA MET A 55 4.75 9.99 18.42
C MET A 55 3.76 8.97 18.99
N VAL A 56 3.77 8.70 20.30
CA VAL A 56 2.86 7.74 20.94
C VAL A 56 1.38 8.09 20.69
N PRO A 57 0.94 9.37 20.81
CA PRO A 57 -0.45 9.72 20.50
C PRO A 57 -0.82 9.48 19.04
N VAL A 58 0.11 9.71 18.11
CA VAL A 58 -0.09 9.46 16.67
C VAL A 58 -0.27 7.97 16.41
N ALA A 59 0.56 7.13 17.04
CA ALA A 59 0.45 5.68 16.93
C ALA A 59 -0.90 5.17 17.48
N ARG A 60 -1.36 5.69 18.63
CA ARG A 60 -2.67 5.34 19.18
C ARG A 60 -3.83 5.76 18.25
N GLU A 61 -3.75 6.96 17.68
CA GLU A 61 -4.75 7.44 16.70
C GLU A 61 -4.78 6.54 15.46
N VAL A 62 -3.61 6.14 14.93
CA VAL A 62 -3.51 5.21 13.78
C VAL A 62 -4.19 3.87 14.09
N LEU A 63 -3.97 3.31 15.29
CA LEU A 63 -4.61 2.06 15.70
C LEU A 63 -6.14 2.19 15.79
N GLU A 64 -6.64 3.25 16.43
CA GLU A 64 -8.09 3.46 16.56
C GLU A 64 -8.74 3.68 15.19
N LYS A 65 -8.13 4.50 14.32
CA LYS A 65 -8.65 4.72 12.96
C LYS A 65 -8.59 3.45 12.11
N ARG A 66 -7.60 2.58 12.32
CA ARG A 66 -7.56 1.25 11.69
C ARG A 66 -8.76 0.39 12.11
N ARG A 67 -9.11 0.39 13.41
CA ARG A 67 -10.25 -0.36 13.95
C ARG A 67 -11.57 0.11 13.34
N VAL A 68 -11.82 1.42 13.38
CA VAL A 68 -13.03 2.05 12.79
C VAL A 68 -13.12 1.74 11.29
N LEU A 69 -12.00 1.84 10.56
CA LEU A 69 -11.96 1.53 9.13
C LEU A 69 -12.35 0.07 8.86
N ILE A 70 -11.77 -0.89 9.57
CA ILE A 70 -12.06 -2.32 9.38
C ILE A 70 -13.53 -2.61 9.66
N GLN A 71 -14.06 -2.11 10.78
CA GLN A 71 -15.45 -2.33 11.16
C GLN A 71 -16.41 -1.70 10.16
N GLY A 72 -16.20 -0.43 9.80
CA GLY A 72 -17.11 0.27 8.90
C GLY A 72 -17.08 -0.29 7.48
N VAL A 73 -15.91 -0.70 6.95
CA VAL A 73 -15.83 -1.41 5.66
C VAL A 73 -16.59 -2.74 5.73
N SER A 74 -16.41 -3.51 6.81
CA SER A 74 -17.13 -4.78 7.00
C SER A 74 -18.64 -4.57 7.01
N THR A 75 -19.15 -3.53 7.69
CA THR A 75 -20.59 -3.20 7.69
C THR A 75 -21.09 -2.78 6.31
N LEU A 76 -20.36 -1.92 5.59
CA LEU A 76 -20.76 -1.49 4.25
C LEU A 76 -20.78 -2.65 3.24
N MET A 77 -19.87 -3.61 3.37
CA MET A 77 -19.84 -4.81 2.52
C MET A 77 -21.07 -5.73 2.69
N GLN A 78 -21.79 -5.64 3.82
CA GLN A 78 -23.05 -6.39 4.00
C GLN A 78 -24.17 -5.86 3.11
N VAL A 79 -24.09 -4.59 2.69
CA VAL A 79 -25.11 -3.92 1.86
C VAL A 79 -24.66 -3.80 0.41
N PHE A 80 -23.39 -3.48 0.16
CA PHE A 80 -22.86 -3.28 -1.18
C PHE A 80 -22.02 -4.48 -1.61
N PRO A 81 -22.45 -5.23 -2.66
CA PRO A 81 -21.69 -6.37 -3.15
C PRO A 81 -20.29 -5.97 -3.62
N VAL A 82 -19.30 -6.73 -3.19
CA VAL A 82 -17.92 -6.60 -3.64
C VAL A 82 -17.53 -7.86 -4.38
N LEU A 83 -16.97 -7.70 -5.55
CA LEU A 83 -16.56 -8.76 -6.45
C LEU A 83 -15.04 -8.73 -6.61
N ALA A 84 -14.39 -9.85 -6.34
CA ALA A 84 -12.97 -10.03 -6.59
C ALA A 84 -12.78 -10.95 -7.81
N CYS A 85 -11.75 -10.69 -8.61
CA CYS A 85 -11.40 -11.59 -9.71
C CYS A 85 -10.67 -12.81 -9.17
N LYS A 86 -11.08 -14.00 -9.61
CA LYS A 86 -10.46 -15.27 -9.22
C LYS A 86 -8.99 -15.41 -9.61
N PHE A 87 -8.56 -14.72 -10.67
CA PHE A 87 -7.25 -14.93 -11.30
C PHE A 87 -6.29 -13.77 -11.19
N CYS A 88 -6.77 -12.56 -10.92
CA CYS A 88 -5.93 -11.40 -10.75
C CYS A 88 -6.42 -10.53 -9.59
N PRO A 89 -5.60 -9.59 -9.11
CA PRO A 89 -5.99 -8.73 -7.99
C PRO A 89 -7.05 -7.68 -8.36
N ASP A 90 -7.84 -7.83 -9.42
CA ASP A 90 -8.85 -6.82 -9.77
C ASP A 90 -10.08 -6.97 -8.86
N VAL A 91 -10.69 -5.84 -8.50
CA VAL A 91 -11.85 -5.79 -7.58
C VAL A 91 -12.85 -4.78 -8.14
N TYR A 92 -14.13 -5.08 -8.00
CA TYR A 92 -15.23 -4.23 -8.42
C TYR A 92 -16.31 -4.16 -7.35
N ILE A 93 -16.90 -2.97 -7.16
CA ILE A 93 -17.95 -2.74 -6.16
C ILE A 93 -19.26 -2.49 -6.88
N GLY A 94 -20.17 -3.46 -6.80
CA GLY A 94 -21.46 -3.48 -7.46
C GLY A 94 -21.98 -4.90 -7.72
N GLU A 95 -23.24 -5.01 -8.12
CA GLU A 95 -23.92 -6.30 -8.34
C GLU A 95 -23.30 -7.13 -9.46
N LYS A 96 -22.81 -6.46 -10.52
CA LYS A 96 -22.22 -7.10 -11.69
C LYS A 96 -20.86 -6.47 -11.96
N GLY A 97 -19.84 -7.31 -12.07
CA GLY A 97 -18.49 -6.88 -12.40
C GLY A 97 -18.38 -6.35 -13.83
N HIS A 98 -17.30 -5.61 -14.12
CA HIS A 98 -17.09 -5.04 -15.44
C HIS A 98 -16.68 -6.09 -16.49
N LEU A 99 -16.88 -5.73 -17.76
CA LEU A 99 -16.51 -6.53 -18.95
C LEU A 99 -15.23 -6.03 -19.63
N ILE A 100 -14.51 -5.09 -19.00
CA ILE A 100 -13.20 -4.64 -19.49
C ILE A 100 -12.23 -5.82 -19.48
N GLN A 101 -11.59 -6.06 -20.62
CA GLN A 101 -10.61 -7.10 -20.80
C GLN A 101 -9.25 -6.64 -20.24
N THR A 102 -9.09 -6.74 -18.92
CA THR A 102 -7.81 -6.45 -18.21
C THR A 102 -7.28 -7.66 -17.45
N CYS A 103 -8.02 -8.77 -17.40
CA CYS A 103 -7.57 -9.97 -16.69
C CYS A 103 -6.44 -10.66 -17.45
N TYR A 104 -5.37 -11.02 -16.73
CA TYR A 104 -4.23 -11.77 -17.27
C TYR A 104 -4.35 -13.29 -17.06
N GLY A 105 -5.39 -13.75 -16.35
CA GLY A 105 -5.61 -15.16 -16.04
C GLY A 105 -4.55 -15.79 -15.11
N TYR A 106 -4.74 -17.08 -14.78
CA TYR A 106 -3.95 -17.82 -13.78
C TYR A 106 -2.43 -17.82 -14.05
N LYS A 107 -1.99 -17.86 -15.32
CA LYS A 107 -0.57 -17.95 -15.69
C LYS A 107 0.07 -16.63 -16.13
N ARG A 108 -0.67 -15.51 -16.09
CA ARG A 108 -0.26 -14.23 -16.70
C ARG A 108 0.21 -14.37 -18.17
N CYS A 109 -0.20 -15.44 -18.86
CA CYS A 109 0.20 -15.74 -20.23
C CYS A 109 -0.87 -15.24 -21.21
N GLY A 110 -0.60 -14.08 -21.81
CA GLY A 110 -0.73 -13.89 -23.25
C GLY A 110 -1.99 -13.27 -23.84
N ARG A 111 -3.15 -13.23 -23.16
CA ARG A 111 -4.31 -12.48 -23.69
C ARG A 111 -5.11 -11.84 -22.57
N LYS A 112 -5.39 -10.55 -22.74
CA LYS A 112 -6.34 -9.80 -21.92
C LYS A 112 -7.74 -10.40 -22.12
N ARG A 113 -8.42 -10.74 -21.03
CA ARG A 113 -9.77 -11.35 -21.03
C ARG A 113 -10.66 -10.64 -20.03
N VAL A 114 -11.96 -10.91 -20.14
CA VAL A 114 -12.93 -10.54 -19.10
C VAL A 114 -12.61 -11.30 -17.80
N HIS A 115 -13.00 -10.73 -16.68
CA HIS A 115 -12.74 -11.30 -15.35
C HIS A 115 -13.78 -12.35 -14.99
N GLU A 116 -13.35 -13.36 -14.22
CA GLU A 116 -14.25 -14.29 -13.55
C GLU A 116 -14.43 -13.81 -12.11
N TRP A 117 -15.62 -13.29 -11.83
CA TRP A 117 -15.94 -12.63 -10.57
C TRP A 117 -16.45 -13.63 -9.53
N ILE A 118 -15.93 -13.53 -8.32
CA ILE A 118 -16.37 -14.24 -7.12
C ILE A 118 -16.69 -13.22 -6.02
N PRO A 119 -17.49 -13.57 -4.99
CA PRO A 119 -17.68 -12.71 -3.83
C PRO A 119 -16.33 -12.35 -3.20
N GLY A 120 -16.06 -11.04 -3.07
CA GLY A 120 -14.84 -10.49 -2.49
C GLY A 120 -14.95 -10.37 -0.97
N GLY A 121 -13.80 -10.47 -0.29
CA GLY A 121 -13.67 -10.34 1.15
C GLY A 121 -13.04 -9.02 1.58
N LEU A 122 -12.96 -8.80 2.89
CA LEU A 122 -12.35 -7.60 3.48
C LEU A 122 -10.92 -7.37 3.00
N ASN A 123 -10.13 -8.45 2.87
CA ASN A 123 -8.73 -8.40 2.43
C ASN A 123 -8.56 -7.98 0.95
N ASP A 124 -9.62 -8.08 0.14
CA ASP A 124 -9.59 -7.63 -1.25
C ASP A 124 -9.68 -6.10 -1.34
N ILE A 125 -10.34 -5.46 -0.37
CA ILE A 125 -10.47 -4.01 -0.21
C ILE A 125 -9.32 -3.44 0.60
N LEU A 126 -9.11 -3.98 1.81
CA LEU A 126 -8.06 -3.62 2.75
C LEU A 126 -6.93 -4.63 2.64
N VAL A 127 -6.03 -4.42 1.68
CA VAL A 127 -4.96 -5.36 1.38
C VAL A 127 -4.03 -5.53 2.60
N PRO A 128 -3.95 -6.74 3.19
CA PRO A 128 -3.09 -6.97 4.34
C PRO A 128 -1.62 -6.91 3.93
N VAL A 129 -0.84 -6.16 4.71
CA VAL A 129 0.61 -6.08 4.58
C VAL A 129 1.21 -6.57 5.88
N GLU A 130 2.04 -7.61 5.80
CA GLU A 130 2.67 -8.23 6.96
C GLU A 130 4.16 -7.90 7.06
N THR A 131 4.67 -8.01 8.27
CA THR A 131 6.08 -7.85 8.60
C THR A 131 6.45 -8.80 9.75
N PHE A 132 7.74 -9.00 9.98
CA PHE A 132 8.21 -9.69 11.18
C PHE A 132 8.04 -8.81 12.40
N ARG A 133 7.48 -9.39 13.47
CA ARG A 133 7.48 -8.78 14.80
C ARG A 133 8.92 -8.62 15.26
N LEU A 134 9.31 -7.41 15.67
CA LEU A 134 10.61 -7.18 16.30
C LEU A 134 10.41 -7.05 17.80
N GLU A 135 11.46 -7.15 18.61
CA GLU A 135 11.42 -6.77 20.02
C GLU A 135 11.61 -5.26 20.15
N ASN A 136 12.64 -4.73 19.48
CA ASN A 136 12.98 -3.31 19.46
C ASN A 136 13.50 -2.85 18.08
N MET A 137 13.41 -1.55 17.82
CA MET A 137 13.72 -0.92 16.51
C MET A 137 15.14 -1.17 16.00
N PHE A 138 16.11 -1.36 16.90
CA PHE A 138 17.53 -1.48 16.57
C PHE A 138 18.12 -2.84 16.97
N GLN A 139 17.30 -3.89 16.93
CA GLN A 139 17.74 -5.25 17.22
C GLN A 139 18.63 -5.82 16.11
N ASP A 140 19.19 -7.01 16.37
CA ASP A 140 19.97 -7.74 15.39
C ASP A 140 19.16 -8.12 14.15
N VAL A 141 19.84 -8.12 13.01
CA VAL A 141 19.20 -8.42 11.71
C VAL A 141 18.78 -9.89 11.66
N ILE A 142 17.47 -10.12 11.50
CA ILE A 142 16.86 -11.45 11.34
C ILE A 142 17.52 -12.17 10.16
N LYS A 143 18.14 -13.32 10.43
CA LYS A 143 18.75 -14.18 9.42
C LYS A 143 17.70 -15.07 8.76
N HIS A 144 18.09 -15.81 7.73
CA HIS A 144 17.14 -16.61 6.95
C HIS A 144 16.63 -17.85 7.70
N ASP A 145 17.51 -18.52 8.42
CA ASP A 145 17.23 -19.61 9.34
C ASP A 145 16.26 -19.19 10.44
N GLN A 146 16.45 -17.99 11.00
CA GLN A 146 15.63 -17.45 12.08
C GLN A 146 14.22 -17.01 11.68
N ARG A 147 13.85 -17.10 10.40
CA ARG A 147 12.57 -16.54 9.91
C ARG A 147 11.33 -17.16 10.54
N PHE A 148 11.45 -18.36 11.10
CA PHE A 148 10.37 -19.07 11.76
C PHE A 148 10.31 -18.80 13.26
N ASP A 149 11.34 -18.14 13.81
CA ASP A 149 11.42 -17.78 15.22
C ASP A 149 10.65 -16.48 15.52
N PHE A 150 10.22 -15.77 14.47
CA PHE A 150 9.51 -14.49 14.56
C PHE A 150 8.11 -14.59 13.95
N ASP A 151 7.13 -14.09 14.69
CA ASP A 151 5.75 -13.99 14.21
C ASP A 151 5.60 -13.01 13.04
N ARG A 152 4.64 -13.30 12.16
CA ARG A 152 4.16 -12.36 11.14
C ARG A 152 3.00 -11.57 11.70
N VAL A 153 3.09 -10.25 11.61
CA VAL A 153 2.07 -9.32 12.10
C VAL A 153 1.78 -8.24 11.06
N PRO A 154 0.59 -7.60 11.08
CA PRO A 154 0.32 -6.46 10.20
C PRO A 154 1.33 -5.33 10.39
N ALA A 155 1.89 -4.82 9.29
CA ALA A 155 2.97 -3.83 9.29
C ALA A 155 2.60 -2.53 10.00
N VAL A 156 1.35 -2.09 9.88
CA VAL A 156 0.83 -0.91 10.60
C VAL A 156 0.82 -1.14 12.11
N LEU A 157 0.46 -2.34 12.57
CA LEU A 157 0.45 -2.67 14.00
C LEU A 157 1.86 -2.66 14.56
N GLU A 158 2.81 -3.30 13.88
CA GLU A 158 4.21 -3.31 14.31
C GLU A 158 4.82 -1.90 14.30
N LEU A 159 4.50 -1.07 13.30
CA LEU A 159 4.93 0.33 13.26
C LEU A 159 4.43 1.11 14.49
N CYS A 160 3.16 0.94 14.86
CA CYS A 160 2.59 1.60 16.04
C CYS A 160 3.20 1.06 17.34
N ARG A 161 3.46 -0.25 17.42
CA ARG A 161 4.14 -0.90 18.56
C ARG A 161 5.52 -0.32 18.80
N GLN A 162 6.32 -0.25 17.74
CA GLN A 162 7.67 0.34 17.79
C GLN A 162 7.62 1.83 18.14
N ALA A 163 6.49 2.49 17.86
CA ALA A 163 6.24 3.87 18.27
C ALA A 163 5.78 4.04 19.72
N GLY A 164 5.68 2.96 20.48
CA GLY A 164 5.33 2.95 21.90
C GLY A 164 3.82 2.95 22.17
N ALA A 165 2.99 2.63 21.19
CA ALA A 165 1.58 2.33 21.45
C ALA A 165 1.45 0.91 22.02
N ASN A 166 0.68 0.78 23.11
CA ASN A 166 0.27 -0.53 23.60
C ASN A 166 -0.69 -1.15 22.57
N ILE A 167 -0.43 -2.39 22.21
CA ILE A 167 -1.35 -3.19 21.41
C ILE A 167 -2.19 -3.98 22.40
N ASP A 168 -3.41 -3.54 22.66
CA ASP A 168 -4.40 -4.35 23.38
C ASP A 168 -4.98 -5.41 22.42
N ASP A 169 -5.45 -6.55 22.95
CA ASP A 169 -5.97 -7.69 22.18
C ASP A 169 -7.09 -7.31 21.17
N GLU A 170 -7.84 -6.23 21.45
CA GLU A 170 -8.86 -5.68 20.53
C GLU A 170 -8.28 -5.21 19.17
N ASN A 171 -7.01 -4.80 19.13
CA ASN A 171 -6.35 -4.32 17.90
C ASN A 171 -5.86 -5.46 16.99
N LEU A 172 -5.67 -6.65 17.56
CA LEU A 172 -5.23 -7.85 16.85
C LEU A 172 -6.39 -8.52 16.10
N HIS A 173 -7.59 -8.48 16.68
CA HIS A 173 -8.80 -9.10 16.11
C HIS A 173 -10.02 -8.16 16.20
N PRO A 174 -10.12 -7.15 15.32
CA PRO A 174 -11.30 -6.27 15.29
C PRO A 174 -12.62 -6.98 14.98
N GLY A 175 -12.58 -8.23 14.48
CA GLY A 175 -13.74 -9.00 14.05
C GLY A 175 -14.39 -9.90 15.10
N MET A 176 -13.89 -9.95 16.34
CA MET A 176 -14.45 -10.84 17.40
C MET A 176 -15.24 -10.14 18.50
N LEU A 177 -15.35 -8.80 18.50
CA LEU A 177 -16.20 -8.09 19.46
C LEU A 177 -17.62 -7.92 18.90
N ASN A 178 -18.44 -8.92 19.22
CA ASN A 178 -19.87 -8.87 19.54
C ASN A 178 -20.82 -8.21 18.54
N SER A 179 -21.50 -9.09 17.80
CA SER A 179 -22.91 -8.96 17.36
C SER A 179 -23.92 -8.79 18.51
N ASP A 180 -23.53 -8.26 19.67
CA ASP A 180 -24.36 -8.28 20.89
C ASP A 180 -24.26 -7.00 21.75
N GLN A 181 -23.90 -5.86 21.14
CA GLN A 181 -24.24 -4.57 21.76
C GLN A 181 -25.68 -4.23 21.40
N GLY A 182 -26.56 -4.41 22.39
CA GLY A 182 -27.97 -4.06 22.34
C GLY A 182 -28.20 -2.72 21.64
N ILE A 183 -29.08 -2.76 20.65
CA ILE A 183 -29.57 -1.62 19.91
C ILE A 183 -30.23 -0.66 20.91
N GLY A 184 -29.46 0.31 21.40
CA GLY A 184 -29.96 1.46 22.11
C GLY A 184 -30.88 2.24 21.16
N HIS A 185 -32.16 2.24 21.50
CA HIS A 185 -33.24 2.89 20.77
C HIS A 185 -33.06 4.43 20.73
N ILE A 186 -32.61 4.98 19.60
CA ILE A 186 -32.96 6.33 19.13
C ILE A 186 -33.07 6.28 17.59
N ASP A 187 -34.24 6.71 17.10
CA ASP A 187 -34.71 6.88 15.71
C ASP A 187 -35.08 5.63 14.89
N GLY A 188 -36.33 5.65 14.39
CA GLY A 188 -37.03 4.57 13.67
C GLY A 188 -36.52 4.27 12.26
N GLY A 189 -35.23 3.95 12.12
CA GLY A 189 -34.64 3.37 10.93
C GLY A 189 -33.82 2.14 11.31
N GLY A 190 -34.05 1.00 10.65
CA GLY A 190 -33.27 -0.21 10.91
C GLY A 190 -31.74 0.00 10.72
N PRO A 191 -30.91 -0.99 11.11
CA PRO A 191 -29.44 -0.90 11.08
C PRO A 191 -28.83 -0.62 9.69
N PHE A 192 -29.63 -0.68 8.61
CA PHE A 192 -29.23 -0.37 7.24
C PHE A 192 -30.02 0.81 6.64
N SER A 193 -30.53 1.71 7.47
CA SER A 193 -31.17 2.94 6.96
C SER A 193 -30.17 3.77 6.13
N PRO A 194 -30.61 4.45 5.06
CA PRO A 194 -29.70 5.22 4.20
C PRO A 194 -28.90 6.29 4.95
N SER A 195 -29.49 6.96 5.93
CA SER A 195 -28.83 7.97 6.77
C SER A 195 -27.74 7.36 7.66
N HIS A 196 -28.01 6.20 8.26
CA HIS A 196 -27.02 5.48 9.06
C HIS A 196 -25.83 5.01 8.20
N LEU A 197 -26.10 4.44 7.03
CA LEU A 197 -25.06 4.04 6.07
C LEU A 197 -24.20 5.24 5.61
N MET A 198 -24.82 6.40 5.36
CA MET A 198 -24.10 7.63 5.04
C MET A 198 -23.17 8.08 6.19
N ASN A 199 -23.61 7.93 7.44
CA ASN A 199 -22.78 8.29 8.59
C ASN A 199 -21.59 7.33 8.74
N ILE A 200 -21.81 6.02 8.62
CA ILE A 200 -20.72 5.02 8.59
C ILE A 200 -19.73 5.36 7.46
N ALA A 201 -20.22 5.65 6.26
CA ALA A 201 -19.35 5.96 5.12
C ALA A 201 -18.49 7.22 5.35
N LYS A 202 -19.03 8.25 6.02
CA LYS A 202 -18.27 9.44 6.42
C LYS A 202 -17.17 9.10 7.42
N GLU A 203 -17.50 8.30 8.44
CA GLU A 203 -16.53 7.85 9.45
C GLU A 203 -15.43 6.99 8.86
N VAL A 204 -15.79 6.06 7.96
CA VAL A 204 -14.85 5.22 7.22
C VAL A 204 -13.89 6.07 6.40
N LEU A 205 -14.40 7.09 5.71
CA LEU A 205 -13.58 7.95 4.88
C LEU A 205 -12.64 8.83 5.72
N ASP A 206 -13.12 9.42 6.81
CA ASP A 206 -12.27 10.14 7.79
C ASP A 206 -11.19 9.22 8.35
N ALA A 207 -11.56 7.99 8.72
CA ALA A 207 -10.63 7.00 9.26
C ALA A 207 -9.58 6.58 8.24
N TRP A 208 -9.95 6.35 6.98
CA TRP A 208 -9.02 6.05 5.90
C TRP A 208 -7.96 7.15 5.70
N GLU A 209 -8.38 8.41 5.76
CA GLU A 209 -7.48 9.55 5.58
C GLU A 209 -6.56 9.78 6.78
N LYS A 210 -7.11 9.71 8.00
CA LYS A 210 -6.35 9.85 9.25
C LYS A 210 -5.38 8.70 9.45
N LEU A 211 -5.78 7.47 9.12
CA LEU A 211 -4.90 6.31 9.15
C LEU A 211 -3.67 6.53 8.27
N ARG A 212 -3.88 6.89 6.99
CA ARG A 212 -2.79 7.06 6.02
C ARG A 212 -1.87 8.22 6.38
N SER A 213 -2.43 9.36 6.81
CA SER A 213 -1.63 10.51 7.25
C SER A 213 -0.87 10.25 8.56
N GLY A 214 -1.46 9.51 9.50
CA GLY A 214 -0.79 9.07 10.72
C GLY A 214 0.37 8.12 10.43
N VAL A 215 0.17 7.12 9.56
CA VAL A 215 1.25 6.24 9.09
C VAL A 215 2.36 7.04 8.40
N GLN A 216 2.02 8.03 7.58
CA GLN A 216 3.01 8.92 6.97
C GLN A 216 3.87 9.62 8.01
N ARG A 217 3.26 10.18 9.06
CA ARG A 217 3.96 10.86 10.16
C ARG A 217 4.87 9.89 10.92
N LEU A 218 4.41 8.67 11.20
CA LEU A 218 5.22 7.64 11.85
C LEU A 218 6.43 7.24 10.97
N LEU A 219 6.25 7.08 9.66
CA LEU A 219 7.33 6.73 8.72
C LEU A 219 8.42 7.82 8.59
N LEU A 220 8.15 9.06 9.02
CA LEU A 220 9.17 10.10 9.11
C LEU A 220 10.13 9.89 10.29
N VAL A 221 9.67 9.24 11.36
CA VAL A 221 10.42 9.05 12.60
C VAL A 221 10.96 7.63 12.72
N TYR A 222 10.16 6.63 12.36
CA TYR A 222 10.47 5.21 12.54
C TYR A 222 10.95 4.62 11.20
N PRO A 223 12.25 4.30 11.07
CA PRO A 223 12.80 3.77 9.83
C PRO A 223 12.11 2.47 9.44
N SER A 224 11.58 2.43 8.22
CA SER A 224 10.93 1.25 7.67
C SER A 224 11.44 0.99 6.25
N LYS A 225 11.53 -0.29 5.89
CA LYS A 225 12.05 -0.78 4.61
C LYS A 225 11.02 -1.66 3.92
N VAL A 226 11.01 -1.58 2.60
CA VAL A 226 10.22 -2.49 1.75
C VAL A 226 11.10 -3.01 0.63
N CYS A 227 10.81 -4.22 0.16
CA CYS A 227 11.47 -4.74 -1.02
C CYS A 227 10.92 -4.06 -2.28
N LYS A 228 11.80 -3.63 -3.19
CA LYS A 228 11.40 -3.05 -4.48
C LYS A 228 10.65 -4.03 -5.39
N HIS A 229 10.85 -5.33 -5.22
CA HIS A 229 10.42 -6.36 -6.17
C HIS A 229 9.36 -7.31 -5.61
N CYS A 230 9.09 -7.29 -4.30
CA CYS A 230 8.06 -8.11 -3.67
C CYS A 230 7.38 -7.33 -2.54
N SER A 231 6.24 -7.83 -2.06
CA SER A 231 5.42 -7.20 -1.01
C SER A 231 6.00 -7.31 0.41
N GLU A 232 7.30 -7.53 0.54
CA GLU A 232 7.92 -7.75 1.85
C GLU A 232 8.27 -6.42 2.50
N VAL A 233 7.79 -6.21 3.73
CA VAL A 233 8.00 -5.00 4.53
C VAL A 233 8.74 -5.36 5.82
N HIS A 234 9.60 -4.46 6.28
CA HIS A 234 10.33 -4.55 7.53
C HIS A 234 10.31 -3.22 8.27
N ILE A 235 9.79 -3.21 9.49
CA ILE A 235 9.76 -2.03 10.36
C ILE A 235 11.09 -1.92 11.11
N GLY A 236 12.12 -1.43 10.43
CA GLY A 236 13.46 -1.29 10.98
C GLY A 236 14.44 -0.65 9.99
N PRO A 237 15.62 -0.21 10.45
CA PRO A 237 16.56 0.54 9.61
C PRO A 237 17.25 -0.29 8.52
N SER A 238 17.42 -1.61 8.72
CA SER A 238 18.31 -2.43 7.88
C SER A 238 17.60 -3.42 6.96
N GLY A 239 16.36 -3.80 7.25
CA GLY A 239 15.72 -4.93 6.55
C GLY A 239 16.27 -6.28 7.01
N HIS A 240 15.47 -7.34 6.93
CA HIS A 240 15.92 -8.69 7.27
C HIS A 240 16.74 -9.34 6.14
N LYS A 241 17.41 -10.45 6.47
CA LYS A 241 18.19 -11.27 5.53
C LYS A 241 17.48 -12.57 5.13
N ALA A 242 16.24 -12.79 5.54
CA ALA A 242 15.44 -13.90 5.04
C ALA A 242 15.34 -13.88 3.51
N ARG A 243 15.53 -15.03 2.88
CA ARG A 243 15.55 -15.20 1.43
C ARG A 243 14.14 -15.53 0.92
N LEU A 244 13.22 -14.57 1.02
CA LEU A 244 11.80 -14.76 0.68
C LEU A 244 11.42 -14.10 -0.66
N CYS A 245 12.34 -13.38 -1.31
CA CYS A 245 12.04 -12.70 -2.55
C CYS A 245 11.91 -13.71 -3.71
N GLY A 246 10.68 -13.98 -4.14
CA GLY A 246 10.38 -14.94 -5.21
C GLY A 246 10.94 -14.55 -6.59
N VAL A 247 11.10 -13.25 -6.86
CA VAL A 247 11.62 -12.73 -8.14
C VAL A 247 13.06 -13.18 -8.39
N PHE A 248 13.87 -13.23 -7.34
CA PHE A 248 15.30 -13.54 -7.43
C PHE A 248 15.64 -14.96 -6.98
N LYS A 249 14.66 -15.86 -6.91
CA LYS A 249 14.88 -17.21 -6.38
C LYS A 249 15.90 -18.00 -7.21
N PHE A 250 15.89 -17.81 -8.53
CA PHE A 250 16.75 -18.53 -9.49
C PHE A 250 17.86 -17.65 -10.08
N GLU A 251 17.96 -16.40 -9.64
CA GLU A 251 19.01 -15.47 -10.05
C GLU A 251 20.14 -15.41 -9.01
N SER A 252 21.24 -14.75 -9.33
CA SER A 252 22.46 -14.61 -8.50
C SER A 252 22.20 -13.99 -7.12
N TRP A 253 21.04 -13.37 -6.92
CA TRP A 253 20.62 -12.74 -5.67
C TRP A 253 20.05 -13.74 -4.65
N HIS A 254 19.81 -15.00 -5.04
CA HIS A 254 19.40 -16.10 -4.16
C HIS A 254 18.25 -15.76 -3.21
N GLY A 255 17.21 -15.12 -3.74
CA GLY A 255 16.01 -14.75 -2.98
C GLY A 255 16.19 -13.62 -1.97
N LYS A 256 17.31 -12.88 -1.99
CA LYS A 256 17.50 -11.67 -1.16
C LYS A 256 16.58 -10.53 -1.59
N HIS A 257 16.31 -9.62 -0.66
CA HIS A 257 15.49 -8.44 -0.90
C HIS A 257 16.33 -7.24 -1.34
N PHE A 258 15.76 -6.43 -2.22
CA PHE A 258 16.29 -5.11 -2.57
C PHE A 258 15.55 -4.07 -1.74
N TRP A 259 16.13 -3.69 -0.59
CA TRP A 259 15.50 -2.80 0.36
C TRP A 259 15.52 -1.35 -0.10
N LYS A 260 14.34 -0.72 -0.19
CA LYS A 260 14.15 0.74 -0.31
C LYS A 260 13.48 1.29 0.95
N LYS A 261 13.49 2.62 1.13
CA LYS A 261 12.70 3.28 2.17
C LYS A 261 11.22 3.02 1.90
N ALA A 262 10.46 2.69 2.94
CA ALA A 262 9.01 2.49 2.83
C ALA A 262 8.26 3.83 2.75
N GLU A 263 7.20 3.82 1.97
CA GLU A 263 6.22 4.89 1.82
C GLU A 263 4.85 4.44 2.36
N VAL A 264 3.89 5.37 2.42
CA VAL A 264 2.56 5.10 2.97
C VAL A 264 1.86 3.97 2.23
N ASP A 265 1.96 3.96 0.90
CA ASP A 265 1.34 2.94 0.04
C ASP A 265 1.98 1.56 0.18
N ASP A 266 3.21 1.47 0.69
CA ASP A 266 3.85 0.18 0.95
C ASP A 266 3.27 -0.49 2.21
N LEU A 267 2.72 0.28 3.16
CA LEU A 267 2.13 -0.23 4.41
C LEU A 267 0.60 -0.25 4.38
N VAL A 268 -0.01 0.73 3.73
CA VAL A 268 -1.47 0.87 3.58
C VAL A 268 -1.79 1.05 2.09
N PRO A 269 -1.55 0.03 1.26
CA PRO A 269 -1.74 0.12 -0.19
C PRO A 269 -3.20 0.46 -0.55
N PRO A 270 -3.43 1.50 -1.37
CA PRO A 270 -4.76 1.78 -1.89
C PRO A 270 -5.11 0.75 -2.97
N LYS A 271 -6.18 -0.01 -2.75
CA LYS A 271 -6.72 -0.88 -3.79
C LYS A 271 -7.43 -0.04 -4.85
N ILE A 272 -6.83 0.17 -6.01
CA ILE A 272 -7.46 0.97 -7.07
C ILE A 272 -8.46 0.10 -7.86
N VAL A 273 -9.69 0.58 -7.99
CA VAL A 273 -10.79 -0.06 -8.72
C VAL A 273 -11.31 0.85 -9.82
N TRP A 274 -11.98 0.26 -10.80
CA TRP A 274 -12.73 1.00 -11.81
C TRP A 274 -13.92 1.70 -11.16
N TRP A 275 -14.03 3.01 -11.38
CA TRP A 275 -15.13 3.81 -10.87
C TRP A 275 -16.09 4.16 -12.00
N ARG A 276 -17.36 3.80 -11.83
CA ARG A 276 -18.45 4.14 -12.76
C ARG A 276 -19.00 5.53 -12.43
N ARG A 277 -18.94 6.45 -13.38
CA ARG A 277 -19.60 7.75 -13.29
C ARG A 277 -21.12 7.64 -13.50
N PRO A 278 -21.91 8.62 -13.04
CA PRO A 278 -23.34 8.66 -13.32
C PRO A 278 -23.69 8.56 -14.83
N GLN A 279 -22.86 9.16 -15.70
CA GLN A 279 -23.01 9.12 -17.16
C GLN A 279 -22.49 7.84 -17.84
N ASP A 280 -21.73 7.01 -17.12
CA ASP A 280 -21.14 5.79 -17.69
C ASP A 280 -22.19 4.65 -17.73
N PRO A 281 -22.04 3.69 -18.67
CA PRO A 281 -22.97 2.56 -18.79
C PRO A 281 -23.05 1.76 -17.49
N PRO A 282 -24.20 1.09 -17.21
CA PRO A 282 -24.39 0.25 -16.03
C PRO A 282 -23.30 -0.80 -15.82
N VAL A 283 -22.77 -1.35 -16.92
CA VAL A 283 -21.65 -2.27 -16.93
C VAL A 283 -20.55 -1.67 -17.78
N LEU A 284 -19.35 -1.52 -17.21
CA LEU A 284 -18.20 -0.92 -17.90
C LEU A 284 -17.62 -1.91 -18.93
N VAL A 285 -17.37 -1.41 -20.14
CA VAL A 285 -16.90 -2.19 -21.30
C VAL A 285 -15.59 -1.61 -21.87
N ASN A 286 -14.95 -2.30 -22.81
CA ASN A 286 -13.63 -1.91 -23.30
C ASN A 286 -13.61 -0.54 -24.00
N GLU A 287 -14.69 -0.22 -24.70
CA GLU A 287 -14.82 0.95 -25.58
C GLU A 287 -14.67 2.27 -24.82
N GLY A 288 -15.08 2.30 -23.54
CA GLY A 288 -15.00 3.49 -22.68
C GLY A 288 -13.85 3.49 -21.67
N ARG A 289 -12.97 2.48 -21.68
CA ARG A 289 -11.95 2.29 -20.63
C ARG A 289 -11.05 3.51 -20.39
N ASP A 290 -10.75 4.25 -21.44
CA ASP A 290 -9.86 5.42 -21.36
C ASP A 290 -10.60 6.65 -20.80
N PHE A 291 -11.93 6.62 -20.75
CA PHE A 291 -12.80 7.68 -20.24
C PHE A 291 -13.25 7.43 -18.79
N TYR A 292 -13.37 6.18 -18.37
CA TYR A 292 -13.79 5.85 -17.01
C TYR A 292 -12.81 6.33 -15.94
N GLY A 293 -13.36 6.60 -14.76
CA GLY A 293 -12.61 6.96 -13.58
C GLY A 293 -12.03 5.76 -12.86
N HIS A 294 -11.15 6.03 -11.92
CA HIS A 294 -10.68 5.08 -10.93
C HIS A 294 -10.86 5.67 -9.53
N ALA A 295 -10.89 4.82 -8.52
CA ALA A 295 -10.89 5.25 -7.13
C ALA A 295 -10.22 4.19 -6.25
N PRO A 296 -9.72 4.54 -5.06
CA PRO A 296 -9.48 3.55 -4.03
C PRO A 296 -10.79 2.82 -3.68
N ALA A 297 -10.75 1.51 -3.48
CA ALA A 297 -11.91 0.66 -3.21
C ALA A 297 -12.70 1.16 -2.00
N VAL A 298 -12.01 1.59 -0.94
CA VAL A 298 -12.64 2.19 0.25
C VAL A 298 -13.45 3.44 -0.12
N VAL A 299 -12.92 4.28 -1.03
CA VAL A 299 -13.58 5.51 -1.45
C VAL A 299 -14.80 5.19 -2.31
N ASP A 300 -14.67 4.29 -3.31
CA ASP A 300 -15.82 3.88 -4.14
C ASP A 300 -16.91 3.22 -3.30
N LEU A 301 -16.55 2.36 -2.34
CA LEU A 301 -17.50 1.73 -1.41
C LEU A 301 -18.31 2.78 -0.65
N CYS A 302 -17.64 3.77 -0.06
CA CYS A 302 -18.32 4.86 0.61
C CYS A 302 -19.20 5.67 -0.36
N THR A 303 -18.77 5.91 -1.61
CA THR A 303 -19.61 6.66 -2.57
C THR A 303 -20.94 6.00 -2.87
N LYS A 304 -21.04 4.67 -2.73
CA LYS A 304 -22.31 3.95 -2.96
C LYS A 304 -23.41 4.33 -1.97
N THR A 305 -23.05 4.90 -0.80
CA THR A 305 -24.04 5.43 0.15
C THR A 305 -24.53 6.83 -0.22
N GLY A 306 -23.99 7.46 -1.27
CA GLY A 306 -24.35 8.82 -1.69
C GLY A 306 -23.60 9.94 -0.97
N ILE A 307 -22.49 9.65 -0.27
CA ILE A 307 -21.66 10.72 0.32
C ILE A 307 -20.87 11.48 -0.75
N ILE A 308 -20.58 12.75 -0.46
CA ILE A 308 -19.69 13.57 -1.29
C ILE A 308 -18.24 13.25 -0.94
N VAL A 309 -17.46 12.89 -1.95
CA VAL A 309 -16.04 12.54 -1.80
C VAL A 309 -15.17 13.81 -1.75
N PRO A 310 -14.09 13.82 -0.94
CA PRO A 310 -13.08 14.87 -0.95
C PRO A 310 -12.49 15.15 -2.33
N THR A 311 -12.24 16.42 -2.61
CA THR A 311 -11.80 16.91 -3.93
C THR A 311 -10.48 16.32 -4.42
N LYS A 312 -9.63 15.82 -3.52
CA LYS A 312 -8.36 15.16 -3.88
C LYS A 312 -8.53 13.90 -4.75
N TYR A 313 -9.71 13.26 -4.70
CA TYR A 313 -10.01 12.08 -5.52
C TYR A 313 -10.66 12.45 -6.86
N SER A 314 -11.15 13.68 -7.03
CA SER A 314 -11.92 14.11 -8.20
C SER A 314 -11.21 13.88 -9.53
N CYS A 315 -9.89 14.10 -9.59
CA CYS A 315 -9.09 13.89 -10.80
C CYS A 315 -9.00 12.41 -11.17
N MET A 316 -8.74 11.53 -10.19
CA MET A 316 -8.65 10.08 -10.41
C MET A 316 -10.01 9.51 -10.84
N MET A 317 -11.08 10.00 -10.19
CA MET A 317 -12.45 9.63 -10.49
C MET A 317 -12.96 10.24 -11.80
N LYS A 318 -12.31 11.28 -12.36
CA LYS A 318 -12.77 11.97 -13.58
C LYS A 318 -14.24 12.44 -13.47
N ILE A 319 -14.61 13.05 -12.34
CA ILE A 319 -15.99 13.52 -12.07
C ILE A 319 -16.52 14.41 -13.21
N GLN A 320 -15.68 15.31 -13.72
CA GLN A 320 -15.99 16.21 -14.85
C GLN A 320 -15.38 15.72 -16.18
N GLY A 321 -14.94 14.46 -16.24
CA GLY A 321 -14.34 13.90 -17.44
C GLY A 321 -15.36 13.72 -18.56
N LEU A 322 -14.89 13.82 -19.80
CA LEU A 322 -15.71 13.59 -20.99
C LEU A 322 -16.26 12.15 -21.02
N SER A 323 -17.42 11.98 -21.64
CA SER A 323 -17.98 10.66 -21.95
C SER A 323 -17.27 10.06 -23.15
N ALA A 324 -17.25 8.74 -23.23
CA ALA A 324 -16.79 8.05 -24.43
C ALA A 324 -17.66 8.48 -25.62
N PRO A 325 -17.07 8.72 -26.82
CA PRO A 325 -17.84 9.01 -28.01
C PRO A 325 -18.77 7.82 -28.29
N VAL A 326 -20.06 8.09 -28.49
CA VAL A 326 -21.02 7.07 -28.90
C VAL A 326 -20.61 6.63 -30.31
N SER A 327 -20.14 5.40 -30.46
CA SER A 327 -19.92 4.80 -31.77
C SER A 327 -21.28 4.77 -32.48
N ARG A 328 -21.43 5.59 -33.51
CA ARG A 328 -22.61 5.60 -34.39
C ARG A 328 -22.69 4.33 -35.21
#